data_AF-L7P8Z7-F1
#
_entry.id   AF-L7P8Z7-F1
#
_cell.length_a   1.000
_cell.length_b   1.000
_cell.length_c   1.000
_cell.angle_alpha   90.00
_cell.angle_beta   90.00
_cell.angle_gamma   90.00
#
_symmetry.space_group_name_H-M   'P 1'
#
loop_
_entity.id
_entity.type
_entity.pdbx_description
1 polymer ?
#
loop_
_entity_poly.entity_id
_entity_poly.type
_entity_poly.pdbx_seq_one_letter_code
_entity_poly.pdbx_strand_id
1 'polypeptide(L)'
;ISHNGMDVDIKMASRVTGMDAILGGHTHDGMPAPLVVKNAKGQTLVTNAGSNSKFLGVLDFDVRGGKVQDFRYKLLPVFATLLPPDQEMQAYIDTMRAPYKDKLDEKLAVSEGLLYRRGNFNGSWGQLIVDALMEVKGADLAFSPGFRWGTTILPGQAITRELMMDQVAITYPTSTLTEMSGETIKTVLEDVCDNLFNPDPYYQHGGDMKLKY
;
A
#
# COMPACT_ATOMS: atom_id res chain seq x y z
N ILE A 1 -16.70 7.58 -0.73
CA ILE A 1 -15.25 7.40 -0.45
C ILE A 1 -15.11 6.18 0.44
N SER A 2 -14.19 5.27 0.14
CA SER A 2 -14.02 4.01 0.86
C SER A 2 -12.55 3.78 1.22
N HIS A 3 -12.33 2.98 2.26
CA HIS A 3 -11.03 2.41 2.61
C HIS A 3 -11.15 0.91 2.94
N ASN A 4 -12.14 0.23 2.36
CA ASN A 4 -12.37 -1.20 2.61
C ASN A 4 -11.44 -2.11 1.79
N GLY A 5 -10.92 -1.61 0.66
CA GLY A 5 -10.16 -2.39 -0.31
C GLY A 5 -10.96 -2.70 -1.56
N MET A 6 -10.26 -2.80 -2.69
CA MET A 6 -10.89 -2.88 -4.02
C MET A 6 -11.88 -4.03 -4.14
N ASP A 7 -11.50 -5.26 -3.81
CA ASP A 7 -12.37 -6.43 -4.00
C ASP A 7 -13.62 -6.38 -3.11
N VAL A 8 -13.47 -5.85 -1.89
CA VAL A 8 -14.58 -5.58 -0.97
C VAL A 8 -15.52 -4.52 -1.54
N ASP A 9 -14.97 -3.43 -2.07
CA ASP A 9 -15.74 -2.34 -2.68
C ASP A 9 -16.48 -2.80 -3.94
N ILE A 10 -15.86 -3.63 -4.79
CA ILE A 10 -16.50 -4.24 -5.96
C ILE A 10 -17.68 -5.12 -5.52
N LYS A 11 -17.47 -5.99 -4.53
CA LYS A 11 -18.54 -6.85 -4.02
C LYS A 11 -19.67 -6.03 -3.38
N MET A 12 -19.33 -5.00 -2.61
CA MET A 12 -20.30 -4.08 -2.01
C MET A 12 -21.10 -3.34 -3.08
N ALA A 13 -20.45 -2.83 -4.13
CA ALA A 13 -21.09 -2.14 -5.25
C ALA A 13 -22.13 -3.00 -5.98
N SER A 14 -21.97 -4.32 -5.99
CA SER A 14 -22.95 -5.26 -6.58
C SER A 14 -24.21 -5.44 -5.72
N ARG A 15 -24.12 -5.14 -4.42
CA ARG A 15 -25.20 -5.38 -3.43
C ARG A 15 -25.90 -4.10 -3.00
N VAL A 16 -25.14 -3.03 -2.78
CA VAL A 16 -25.64 -1.76 -2.29
C VAL A 16 -26.02 -0.87 -3.48
N THR A 17 -27.30 -0.49 -3.52
CA THR A 17 -27.85 0.34 -4.60
C THR A 17 -27.82 1.83 -4.23
N GLY A 18 -27.75 2.71 -5.23
CA GLY A 18 -27.88 4.16 -5.05
C GLY A 18 -26.56 4.92 -4.90
N MET A 19 -25.42 4.24 -5.08
CA MET A 19 -24.10 4.87 -5.18
C MET A 19 -23.74 5.03 -6.66
N ASP A 20 -23.32 6.23 -7.07
CA ASP A 20 -22.80 6.43 -8.43
C ASP A 20 -21.34 5.99 -8.56
N ALA A 21 -20.54 6.20 -7.51
CA ALA A 21 -19.14 5.76 -7.46
C ALA A 21 -18.60 5.48 -6.05
N ILE A 22 -17.60 4.60 -6.01
CA ILE A 22 -16.70 4.35 -4.90
C ILE A 22 -15.28 4.73 -5.35
N LEU A 23 -14.75 5.78 -4.71
CA LEU A 23 -13.33 6.09 -4.74
C LEU A 23 -12.69 5.41 -3.52
N GLY A 24 -12.00 4.30 -3.76
CA GLY A 24 -11.46 3.42 -2.74
C GLY A 24 -10.00 3.71 -2.41
N GLY A 25 -9.48 2.90 -1.50
CA GLY A 25 -8.10 2.93 -1.01
C GLY A 25 -7.70 1.56 -0.46
N HIS A 26 -6.80 1.54 0.53
CA HIS A 26 -6.35 0.35 1.26
C HIS A 26 -5.52 -0.68 0.47
N THR A 27 -6.02 -1.14 -0.68
CA THR A 27 -5.36 -2.19 -1.49
C THR A 27 -4.26 -1.64 -2.39
N HIS A 28 -4.20 -0.32 -2.59
CA HIS A 28 -3.15 0.40 -3.33
C HIS A 28 -3.16 0.14 -4.85
N ASP A 29 -4.31 -0.21 -5.42
CA ASP A 29 -4.42 -0.50 -6.85
C ASP A 29 -4.42 0.78 -7.69
N GLY A 30 -3.57 0.83 -8.70
CA GLY A 30 -3.59 1.90 -9.72
C GLY A 30 -4.53 1.49 -10.85
N MET A 31 -5.74 2.02 -10.88
CA MET A 31 -6.77 1.61 -11.84
C MET A 31 -6.82 2.59 -13.03
N PRO A 32 -6.39 2.19 -14.25
CA PRO A 32 -6.38 3.10 -15.40
C PRO A 32 -7.79 3.53 -15.84
N ALA A 33 -8.81 2.77 -15.46
CA ALA A 33 -10.23 3.08 -15.63
C ALA A 33 -11.03 2.54 -14.44
N PRO A 34 -12.19 3.15 -14.10
CA PRO A 34 -13.08 2.59 -13.09
C PRO A 34 -13.71 1.29 -13.58
N LEU A 35 -13.90 0.34 -12.68
CA LEU A 35 -14.73 -0.83 -12.94
C LEU A 35 -16.21 -0.43 -12.82
N VAL A 36 -17.01 -0.76 -13.83
CA VAL A 36 -18.46 -0.55 -13.80
C VAL A 36 -19.12 -1.79 -13.22
N VAL A 37 -19.67 -1.67 -12.00
CA VAL A 37 -20.30 -2.79 -11.29
C VAL A 37 -21.82 -2.63 -11.34
N LYS A 38 -22.51 -3.60 -11.94
CA LYS A 38 -23.98 -3.62 -11.99
C LYS A 38 -24.57 -4.09 -10.65
N ASN A 39 -25.72 -3.53 -10.28
CA ASN A 39 -26.50 -3.92 -9.11
C ASN A 39 -28.00 -3.90 -9.44
N ALA A 40 -28.85 -4.24 -8.44
CA ALA A 40 -30.29 -4.41 -8.64
C ALA A 40 -31.04 -3.16 -9.14
N LYS A 41 -30.48 -1.95 -9.01
CA LYS A 41 -31.14 -0.69 -9.41
C LYS A 41 -30.32 0.16 -10.37
N GLY A 42 -29.19 -0.34 -10.89
CA GLY A 42 -28.32 0.42 -11.77
C GLY A 42 -26.89 -0.10 -11.75
N GLN A 43 -25.95 0.82 -11.60
CA GLN A 43 -24.52 0.53 -11.56
C GLN A 43 -23.79 1.49 -10.63
N THR A 44 -22.59 1.09 -10.21
CA THR A 44 -21.67 1.88 -9.41
C THR A 44 -20.29 1.80 -10.06
N LEU A 45 -19.59 2.92 -10.21
CA LEU A 45 -18.19 2.94 -10.63
C LEU A 45 -17.27 2.66 -9.44
N VAL A 46 -16.25 1.81 -9.58
CA VAL A 46 -15.29 1.53 -8.51
C VAL A 46 -13.87 1.79 -9.02
N THR A 47 -13.08 2.60 -8.31
CA THR A 47 -11.71 2.94 -8.71
C THR A 47 -10.82 3.24 -7.51
N ASN A 48 -9.51 3.00 -7.69
CA ASN A 48 -8.43 3.36 -6.78
C ASN A 48 -7.32 4.10 -7.56
N ALA A 49 -6.64 5.03 -6.89
CA ALA A 49 -5.57 5.85 -7.48
C ALA A 49 -4.15 5.43 -7.03
N GLY A 50 -3.94 4.15 -6.74
CA GLY A 50 -2.65 3.62 -6.32
C GLY A 50 -2.28 4.01 -4.89
N SER A 51 -0.99 4.30 -4.67
CA SER A 51 -0.42 4.71 -3.38
C SER A 51 0.70 5.73 -3.56
N ASN A 52 1.17 6.31 -2.45
CA ASN A 52 2.30 7.26 -2.42
C ASN A 52 2.11 8.45 -3.37
N SER A 53 0.86 8.83 -3.61
CA SER A 53 0.48 9.89 -4.55
C SER A 53 1.06 9.72 -5.96
N LYS A 54 1.40 8.48 -6.37
CA LYS A 54 1.92 8.19 -7.72
C LYS A 54 0.94 8.57 -8.81
N PHE A 55 -0.35 8.56 -8.50
CA PHE A 55 -1.41 8.97 -9.40
C PHE A 55 -2.44 9.86 -8.72
N LEU A 56 -3.05 10.73 -9.52
CA LEU A 56 -4.27 11.45 -9.20
C LEU A 56 -5.41 10.91 -10.07
N GLY A 57 -6.41 10.28 -9.44
CA GLY A 57 -7.64 9.86 -10.11
C GLY A 57 -8.58 11.05 -10.27
N VAL A 58 -8.96 11.38 -11.50
CA VAL A 58 -9.92 12.44 -11.84
C VAL A 58 -11.15 11.78 -12.43
N LEU A 59 -12.29 11.90 -11.75
CA LEU A 59 -13.59 11.39 -12.18
C LEU A 59 -14.55 12.57 -12.34
N ASP A 60 -14.81 12.94 -13.59
CA ASP A 60 -15.75 14.00 -13.94
C ASP A 60 -17.13 13.39 -14.22
N PHE A 61 -18.17 13.92 -13.57
CA PHE A 61 -19.56 13.49 -13.79
C PHE A 61 -20.36 14.53 -14.59
N ASP A 62 -21.17 14.04 -15.53
CA ASP A 62 -22.28 14.82 -16.11
C ASP A 62 -23.56 14.55 -15.31
N VAL A 63 -23.96 15.50 -14.46
CA VAL A 63 -25.12 15.37 -13.58
C VAL A 63 -26.29 16.20 -14.12
N ARG A 64 -27.39 15.53 -14.46
CA ARG A 64 -28.61 16.18 -14.96
C ARG A 64 -29.83 15.61 -14.28
N GLY A 65 -30.75 16.49 -13.85
CA GLY A 65 -31.97 16.08 -13.15
C GLY A 65 -31.71 15.25 -11.88
N GLY A 66 -30.60 15.52 -11.17
CA GLY A 66 -30.22 14.81 -9.95
C GLY A 66 -29.66 13.40 -10.16
N LYS A 67 -29.27 13.04 -11.39
CA LYS A 67 -28.69 11.73 -11.72
C LYS A 67 -27.42 11.89 -12.57
N VAL A 68 -26.45 11.00 -12.36
CA VAL A 68 -25.29 10.87 -13.25
C VAL A 68 -25.75 10.27 -14.58
N GLN A 69 -25.50 10.99 -15.68
CA GLN A 69 -25.84 10.56 -17.03
C GLN A 69 -24.63 9.96 -17.76
N ASP A 70 -23.45 10.53 -17.51
CA ASP A 70 -22.19 10.11 -18.13
C ASP A 70 -21.02 10.43 -17.18
N PHE A 71 -19.85 9.86 -17.46
CA PHE A 71 -18.62 10.14 -16.73
C PHE A 71 -17.39 10.12 -17.62
N ARG A 72 -16.36 10.85 -17.21
CA ARG A 72 -15.01 10.76 -17.79
C ARG A 72 -14.02 10.47 -16.68
N TYR A 73 -13.05 9.62 -16.97
CA TYR A 73 -12.03 9.26 -16.01
C TYR A 73 -10.64 9.41 -16.59
N LYS A 74 -9.71 9.90 -15.76
CA LYS A 74 -8.27 9.90 -16.04
C LYS A 74 -7.51 9.51 -14.77
N LEU A 75 -6.56 8.59 -14.91
CA LEU A 75 -5.54 8.35 -13.91
C LEU A 75 -4.27 9.10 -14.32
N LEU A 76 -4.02 10.24 -13.68
CA LEU A 76 -2.91 11.12 -14.02
C LEU A 76 -1.66 10.73 -13.23
N PRO A 77 -0.55 10.32 -13.87
CA PRO A 77 0.69 10.07 -13.15
C PRO A 77 1.29 11.37 -12.62
N VAL A 78 1.77 11.33 -11.37
CA VAL A 78 2.41 12.48 -10.72
C VAL A 78 3.92 12.32 -10.82
N PHE A 79 4.52 13.05 -11.77
CA PHE A 79 5.97 13.16 -11.90
C PHE A 79 6.43 14.50 -11.32
N ALA A 80 6.95 14.49 -10.08
CA ALA A 80 7.42 15.70 -9.40
C ALA A 80 8.50 16.46 -10.18
N THR A 81 9.29 15.78 -11.02
CA THR A 81 10.30 16.40 -11.88
C THR A 81 9.72 17.17 -13.08
N LEU A 82 8.44 16.98 -13.39
CA LEU A 82 7.74 17.61 -14.52
C LEU A 82 6.71 18.66 -14.07
N LEU A 83 6.55 18.86 -12.76
CA LEU A 83 5.55 19.77 -12.19
C LEU A 83 6.26 20.79 -11.29
N PRO A 84 5.92 22.09 -11.39
CA PRO A 84 6.40 23.05 -10.41
C PRO A 84 5.81 22.72 -9.02
N PRO A 85 6.60 22.75 -7.95
CA PRO A 85 6.06 22.60 -6.61
C PRO A 85 5.16 23.78 -6.25
N ASP A 86 4.11 23.51 -5.50
CA ASP A 86 3.34 24.57 -4.84
C ASP A 86 4.22 25.25 -3.77
N GLN A 87 4.37 26.57 -3.86
CA GLN A 87 5.34 27.30 -3.02
C GLN A 87 4.96 27.29 -1.54
N GLU A 88 3.67 27.39 -1.24
CA GLU A 88 3.18 27.41 0.14
C GLU A 88 3.34 26.04 0.79
N MET A 89 2.97 24.97 0.07
CA MET A 89 3.14 23.60 0.54
C MET A 89 4.62 23.23 0.69
N GLN A 90 5.49 23.64 -0.23
CA GLN A 90 6.93 23.40 -0.11
C GLN A 90 7.50 24.08 1.13
N ALA A 91 7.16 25.36 1.36
CA ALA A 91 7.60 26.09 2.55
C ALA A 91 7.11 25.44 3.86
N TYR A 92 5.87 24.92 3.87
CA TYR A 92 5.35 24.17 5.00
C TYR A 92 6.12 22.87 5.24
N ILE A 93 6.37 22.07 4.19
CA ILE A 93 7.14 20.83 4.26
C ILE A 93 8.56 21.11 4.78
N ASP A 94 9.23 22.13 4.25
CA ASP A 94 10.59 22.50 4.65
C ASP A 94 10.63 22.90 6.13
N THR A 95 9.65 23.70 6.58
CA THR A 95 9.52 24.12 7.98
C THR A 95 9.33 22.92 8.92
N MET A 96 8.43 21.99 8.56
CA MET A 96 8.14 20.81 9.37
C MET A 96 9.31 19.83 9.42
N ARG A 97 10.12 19.77 8.36
CA ARG A 97 11.27 18.86 8.25
C ARG A 97 12.55 19.44 8.84
N ALA A 98 12.70 20.75 8.91
CA ALA A 98 13.92 21.42 9.33
C ALA A 98 14.51 20.87 10.66
N PRO A 99 13.73 20.60 11.73
CA PRO A 99 14.28 20.06 12.98
C PRO A 99 14.83 18.63 12.88
N TYR A 100 14.46 17.88 11.84
CA TYR A 100 14.77 16.46 11.69
C TYR A 100 15.65 16.18 10.47
N LYS A 101 15.99 17.21 9.68
CA LYS A 101 16.62 17.06 8.37
C LYS A 101 17.89 16.21 8.42
N ASP A 102 18.80 16.52 9.33
CA ASP A 102 20.07 15.77 9.46
C ASP A 102 19.83 14.29 9.82
N LYS A 103 18.81 14.03 10.63
CA LYS A 103 18.44 12.65 11.01
C LYS A 103 17.79 11.91 9.85
N LEU A 104 16.88 12.55 9.11
CA LEU A 104 16.18 11.94 7.97
C LEU A 104 17.15 11.66 6.80
N ASP A 105 18.11 12.56 6.57
CA ASP A 105 19.07 12.49 5.47
C ASP A 105 20.31 11.62 5.80
N GLU A 106 20.43 11.11 7.04
CA GLU A 106 21.50 10.21 7.46
C GLU A 106 21.57 9.01 6.49
N LYS A 107 22.69 8.87 5.79
CA LYS A 107 22.94 7.74 4.88
C LYS A 107 23.39 6.53 5.70
N LEU A 108 22.65 5.44 5.59
CA LEU A 108 22.89 4.20 6.33
C LEU A 108 23.69 3.20 5.49
N ALA A 109 23.34 3.08 4.20
CA ALA A 109 23.97 2.14 3.27
C ALA A 109 23.73 2.57 1.82
N VAL A 110 24.31 1.84 0.86
CA VAL A 110 23.99 1.93 -0.56
C VAL A 110 23.54 0.55 -1.03
N SER A 111 22.40 0.47 -1.71
CA SER A 111 21.92 -0.80 -2.25
C SER A 111 22.54 -1.07 -3.62
N GLU A 112 23.14 -2.24 -3.81
CA GLU A 112 23.61 -2.67 -5.14
C GLU A 112 22.46 -3.19 -6.01
N GLY A 113 21.39 -3.71 -5.38
CA GLY A 113 20.21 -4.27 -6.04
C GLY A 113 18.96 -3.40 -5.90
N LEU A 114 17.89 -3.80 -6.60
CA LEU A 114 16.58 -3.20 -6.44
C LEU A 114 15.93 -3.67 -5.13
N LEU A 115 15.55 -2.75 -4.25
CA LEU A 115 14.76 -3.05 -3.05
C LEU A 115 13.32 -2.60 -3.24
N TYR A 116 12.38 -3.55 -3.28
CA TYR A 116 10.95 -3.27 -3.41
C TYR A 116 10.15 -3.97 -2.32
N ARG A 117 9.02 -3.35 -1.95
CA ARG A 117 8.19 -3.77 -0.83
C ARG A 117 7.03 -4.69 -1.22
N ARG A 118 6.24 -4.27 -2.22
CA ARG A 118 4.96 -4.91 -2.61
C ARG A 118 5.21 -6.25 -3.31
N GLY A 119 4.46 -7.27 -2.92
CA GLY A 119 4.47 -8.59 -3.56
C GLY A 119 3.86 -9.64 -2.65
N ASN A 120 2.95 -10.47 -3.18
CA ASN A 120 2.08 -11.34 -2.38
C ASN A 120 2.83 -12.30 -1.45
N PHE A 121 4.03 -12.75 -1.80
CA PHE A 121 4.82 -13.69 -0.99
C PHE A 121 6.17 -13.15 -0.55
N ASN A 122 6.80 -12.30 -1.37
CA ASN A 122 8.11 -11.74 -1.05
C ASN A 122 8.32 -10.37 -1.72
N GLY A 123 9.26 -9.60 -1.18
CA GLY A 123 9.87 -8.43 -1.79
C GLY A 123 11.26 -8.22 -1.20
N SER A 124 12.21 -7.73 -1.98
CA SER A 124 13.63 -7.63 -1.56
C SER A 124 13.85 -6.70 -0.35
N TRP A 125 12.96 -5.72 -0.12
CA TRP A 125 12.97 -4.97 1.14
C TRP A 125 12.53 -5.83 2.34
N GLY A 126 11.47 -6.61 2.17
CA GLY A 126 11.00 -7.53 3.22
C GLY A 126 12.06 -8.56 3.57
N GLN A 127 12.78 -9.04 2.55
CA GLN A 127 13.91 -9.94 2.70
C GLN A 127 15.03 -9.34 3.56
N LEU A 128 15.45 -8.11 3.26
CA LEU A 128 16.46 -7.42 4.05
C LEU A 128 16.02 -7.23 5.52
N ILE A 129 14.74 -6.92 5.75
CA ILE A 129 14.19 -6.75 7.11
C ILE A 129 14.24 -8.06 7.91
N VAL A 130 13.79 -9.17 7.33
CA VAL A 130 13.80 -10.46 8.04
C VAL A 130 15.22 -10.96 8.27
N ASP A 131 16.16 -10.71 7.37
CA ASP A 131 17.58 -11.03 7.56
C ASP A 131 18.17 -10.26 8.74
N ALA A 132 17.93 -8.95 8.80
CA ALA A 132 18.37 -8.13 9.93
C ALA A 132 17.74 -8.58 11.25
N LEU A 133 16.47 -8.97 11.25
CA LEU A 133 15.81 -9.51 12.45
C LEU A 133 16.45 -10.82 12.91
N MET A 134 16.70 -11.76 12.00
CA MET A 134 17.36 -13.03 12.32
C MET A 134 18.77 -12.81 12.84
N GLU A 135 19.57 -11.96 12.19
CA GLU A 135 20.94 -11.64 12.61
C GLU A 135 20.99 -11.01 14.01
N VAL A 136 20.15 -9.99 14.26
CA VAL A 136 20.17 -9.23 15.53
C VAL A 136 19.55 -10.00 16.68
N LYS A 137 18.55 -10.84 16.42
CA LYS A 137 17.85 -11.61 17.45
C LYS A 137 18.41 -13.02 17.64
N GLY A 138 19.20 -13.53 16.69
CA GLY A 138 19.63 -14.93 16.67
C GLY A 138 18.45 -15.89 16.44
N ALA A 139 17.52 -15.51 15.56
CA ALA A 139 16.37 -16.35 15.22
C ALA A 139 16.67 -17.25 14.02
N ASP A 140 16.16 -18.49 14.03
CA ASP A 140 16.22 -19.39 12.87
C ASP A 140 15.25 -18.99 11.75
N LEU A 141 14.20 -18.24 12.10
CA LEU A 141 13.14 -17.80 11.19
C LEU A 141 12.60 -16.45 11.66
N ALA A 142 12.17 -15.60 10.72
CA ALA A 142 11.55 -14.32 11.02
C ALA A 142 10.32 -14.04 10.15
N PHE A 143 9.32 -13.43 10.79
CA PHE A 143 8.12 -12.91 10.14
C PHE A 143 8.23 -11.39 10.02
N SER A 144 7.85 -10.86 8.86
CA SER A 144 7.61 -9.43 8.69
C SER A 144 6.13 -9.22 8.37
N PRO A 145 5.49 -8.14 8.83
CA PRO A 145 4.17 -7.78 8.33
C PRO A 145 4.24 -7.58 6.81
N GLY A 146 3.23 -8.00 6.05
CA GLY A 146 3.15 -7.70 4.62
C GLY A 146 2.44 -6.39 4.33
N PHE A 147 2.92 -5.30 4.90
CA PHE A 147 2.36 -4.00 4.58
C PHE A 147 2.54 -3.66 3.09
N ARG A 148 1.51 -3.02 2.51
CA ARG A 148 1.49 -2.55 1.12
C ARG A 148 2.11 -1.16 0.94
N TRP A 149 2.36 -0.44 2.03
CA TRP A 149 3.06 0.84 2.02
C TRP A 149 4.58 0.63 2.10
N GLY A 150 5.31 1.55 1.47
CA GLY A 150 6.77 1.55 1.39
C GLY A 150 7.25 2.03 0.03
N THR A 151 8.45 2.62 0.00
CA THR A 151 9.11 3.09 -1.22
C THR A 151 10.05 2.04 -1.81
N THR A 152 10.57 2.31 -3.02
CA THR A 152 11.50 1.43 -3.75
C THR A 152 12.87 2.10 -3.83
N ILE A 153 13.93 1.33 -3.61
CA ILE A 153 15.32 1.78 -3.72
C ILE A 153 15.91 1.21 -4.99
N LEU A 154 16.44 2.08 -5.85
CA LEU A 154 17.10 1.68 -7.09
C LEU A 154 18.54 1.19 -6.80
N PRO A 155 19.10 0.34 -7.68
CA PRO A 155 20.53 0.02 -7.67
C PRO A 155 21.39 1.30 -7.64
N GLY A 156 22.37 1.35 -6.73
CA GLY A 156 23.25 2.48 -6.50
C GLY A 156 22.66 3.62 -5.66
N GLN A 157 21.38 3.56 -5.30
CA GLN A 157 20.74 4.58 -4.45
C GLN A 157 21.12 4.36 -2.98
N ALA A 158 21.42 5.46 -2.28
CA ALA A 158 21.64 5.44 -0.84
C ALA A 158 20.33 5.17 -0.09
N ILE A 159 20.39 4.29 0.90
CA ILE A 159 19.34 4.10 1.89
C ILE A 159 19.56 5.15 2.98
N THR A 160 18.64 6.11 3.09
CA THR A 160 18.64 7.08 4.19
C THR A 160 17.82 6.58 5.37
N ARG A 161 17.95 7.22 6.53
CA ARG A 161 17.09 6.97 7.70
C ARG A 161 15.61 7.11 7.35
N GLU A 162 15.24 8.13 6.58
CA GLU A 162 13.88 8.32 6.10
C GLU A 162 13.41 7.14 5.24
N LEU A 163 14.19 6.72 4.26
CA LEU A 163 13.84 5.62 3.36
C LEU A 163 13.78 4.26 4.06
N MET A 164 14.50 4.09 5.17
CA MET A 164 14.35 2.95 6.07
C MET A 164 13.03 3.07 6.87
N MET A 165 12.75 4.25 7.42
CA MET A 165 11.51 4.53 8.16
C MET A 165 10.26 4.34 7.30
N ASP A 166 10.31 4.66 6.00
CA ASP A 166 9.27 4.36 5.02
C ASP A 166 8.86 2.88 4.96
N GLN A 167 9.65 1.97 5.53
CA GLN A 167 9.39 0.54 5.54
C GLN A 167 8.90 0.01 6.89
N VAL A 168 9.24 0.68 8.00
CA VAL A 168 9.09 0.14 9.37
C VAL A 168 8.51 1.11 10.39
N ALA A 169 8.19 2.36 10.02
CA ALA A 169 7.69 3.38 10.94
C ALA A 169 6.23 3.18 11.36
N ILE A 170 5.97 2.10 12.09
CA ILE A 170 4.71 1.85 12.79
C ILE A 170 4.78 2.41 14.22
N THR A 171 3.63 2.72 14.81
CA THR A 171 3.54 3.25 16.19
C THR A 171 3.82 2.19 17.26
N TYR A 172 3.91 0.92 16.88
CA TYR A 172 4.22 -0.24 17.72
C TYR A 172 5.39 -1.06 17.15
N PRO A 173 6.60 -0.48 17.00
CA PRO A 173 7.69 -1.08 16.22
C PRO A 173 8.47 -2.18 16.96
N THR A 174 8.03 -2.61 18.14
CA THR A 174 8.74 -3.59 18.95
C THR A 174 8.75 -4.96 18.26
N SER A 175 9.94 -5.46 17.93
CA SER A 175 10.15 -6.85 17.48
C SER A 175 10.44 -7.77 18.67
N THR A 176 9.85 -8.96 18.68
CA THR A 176 10.06 -9.99 19.71
C THR A 176 10.80 -11.21 19.16
N LEU A 177 11.45 -11.96 20.05
CA LEU A 177 11.98 -13.31 19.78
C LEU A 177 11.17 -14.29 20.64
N THR A 178 10.68 -15.37 20.04
CA THR A 178 9.82 -16.34 20.74
C THR A 178 10.02 -17.71 20.12
N GLU A 179 10.16 -18.73 20.98
CA GLU A 179 10.18 -20.13 20.53
C GLU A 179 8.80 -20.55 20.05
N MET A 180 8.73 -21.21 18.90
CA MET A 180 7.49 -21.73 18.32
C MET A 180 7.72 -23.14 17.78
N SER A 181 6.74 -24.02 17.92
CA SER A 181 6.80 -25.33 17.28
C SER A 181 6.62 -25.20 15.77
N GLY A 182 7.15 -26.15 15.00
CA GLY A 182 6.91 -26.20 13.55
C GLY A 182 5.43 -26.30 13.19
N GLU A 183 4.61 -26.94 14.05
CA GLU A 183 3.16 -26.98 13.90
C GLU A 183 2.54 -25.59 14.03
N THR A 184 2.93 -24.81 15.04
CA THR A 184 2.45 -23.43 15.21
C THR A 184 2.85 -22.56 14.02
N ILE A 185 4.09 -22.67 13.54
CA ILE A 185 4.57 -21.94 12.34
C ILE A 185 3.68 -22.27 11.13
N LYS A 186 3.40 -23.56 10.90
CA LYS A 186 2.52 -24.00 9.82
C LYS A 186 1.12 -23.40 9.96
N THR A 187 0.51 -23.50 11.14
CA THR A 187 -0.82 -22.95 11.40
C THR A 187 -0.89 -21.45 11.10
N VAL A 188 0.11 -20.67 11.51
CA VAL A 188 0.17 -19.23 11.23
C VAL A 188 0.20 -18.96 9.72
N LEU A 189 0.96 -19.75 8.95
CA LEU A 189 1.05 -19.57 7.51
C LEU A 189 -0.24 -19.94 6.77
N GLU A 190 -0.89 -21.03 7.18
CA GLU A 190 -2.18 -21.43 6.64
C GLU A 190 -3.26 -20.38 6.93
N ASP A 191 -3.29 -19.81 8.14
CA ASP A 191 -4.24 -18.75 8.50
C ASP A 191 -4.04 -17.48 7.63
N VAL A 192 -2.79 -17.10 7.36
CA VAL A 192 -2.47 -16.00 6.44
C VAL A 192 -2.91 -16.32 5.01
N CYS A 193 -2.70 -17.55 4.53
CA CYS A 193 -3.16 -18.00 3.21
C CYS A 193 -4.68 -17.98 3.07
N ASP A 194 -5.40 -18.54 4.05
CA ASP A 194 -6.86 -18.62 4.06
C ASP A 194 -7.50 -17.23 4.05
N ASN A 195 -6.83 -16.26 4.67
CA ASN A 195 -7.25 -14.88 4.64
C ASN A 195 -6.94 -14.21 3.29
N LEU A 196 -5.67 -14.25 2.84
CA LEU A 196 -5.21 -13.52 1.66
C LEU A 196 -5.86 -14.04 0.36
N PHE A 197 -6.10 -15.34 0.29
CA PHE A 197 -6.64 -16.02 -0.90
C PHE A 197 -8.09 -16.45 -0.72
N ASN A 198 -8.80 -15.89 0.27
CA ASN A 198 -10.20 -16.22 0.48
C ASN A 198 -11.01 -15.92 -0.81
N PRO A 199 -11.83 -16.87 -1.30
CA PRO A 199 -12.64 -16.65 -2.49
C PRO A 199 -13.73 -15.59 -2.28
N ASP A 200 -14.09 -15.31 -1.03
CA ASP A 200 -15.02 -14.26 -0.68
C ASP A 200 -14.25 -12.99 -0.23
N PRO A 201 -14.32 -11.89 -1.00
CA PRO A 201 -13.68 -10.62 -0.66
C PRO A 201 -13.97 -10.08 0.74
N TYR A 202 -15.13 -10.36 1.33
CA TYR A 202 -15.45 -9.87 2.68
C TYR A 202 -14.68 -10.55 3.79
N TYR A 203 -14.03 -11.69 3.51
CA TYR A 203 -13.15 -12.37 4.46
C TYR A 203 -11.66 -12.11 4.17
N GLN A 204 -11.34 -11.37 3.11
CA GLN A 204 -9.98 -10.94 2.84
C GLN A 204 -9.62 -9.77 3.75
N HIS A 205 -8.46 -9.83 4.42
CA HIS A 205 -7.88 -8.70 5.13
C HIS A 205 -6.72 -8.10 4.35
N GLY A 206 -6.36 -6.86 4.71
CA GLY A 206 -5.25 -6.16 4.08
C GLY A 206 -3.89 -6.74 4.42
N GLY A 207 -3.04 -6.89 3.40
CA GLY A 207 -1.63 -7.26 3.56
C GLY A 207 -1.14 -8.19 2.44
N ASP A 208 0.14 -8.48 2.47
CA ASP A 208 0.83 -9.52 1.70
C ASP A 208 1.38 -10.57 2.70
N MET A 209 1.84 -11.72 2.22
CA MET A 209 2.66 -12.63 3.04
C MET A 209 4.13 -12.19 2.98
N LYS A 210 4.85 -12.22 4.11
CA LYS A 210 6.32 -12.09 4.15
C LYS A 210 6.89 -13.07 5.17
N LEU A 211 7.47 -14.15 4.67
CA LEU A 211 8.20 -15.12 5.46
C LEU A 211 9.51 -15.46 4.76
N LYS A 212 10.57 -15.64 5.55
CA LYS A 212 11.78 -16.36 5.12
C LYS A 212 12.03 -17.55 6.03
N TYR A 213 12.41 -18.66 5.40
CA TYR A 213 12.98 -19.85 6.03
C TYR A 213 14.50 -19.82 5.93
#